data_AF-A0A953YQ69-F1
#
_entry.id   AF-A0A953YQ69-F1
#
_cell.length_a   1.000
_cell.length_b   1.000
_cell.length_c   1.000
_cell.angle_alpha   90.00
_cell.angle_beta   90.00
_cell.angle_gamma   90.00
#
_symmetry.space_group_name_H-M   'P 1'
#
loop_
_entity.id
_entity.type
_entity.pdbx_description
1 polymer ?
#
loop_
_entity_poly.entity_id
_entity_poly.type
_entity_poly.pdbx_seq_one_letter_code
_entity_poly.pdbx_strand_id
1 'polypeptide(L)' 'MSRTYPDRPWVGVGVIVVRGTTEVLLIQRAQPPNQGQWTLPGGGQDLGET' A
#
# COMPACT_ATOMS: atom_id res chain seq x y z
N MET A 1 5.59 -7.04 15.64
CA MET A 1 6.70 -6.96 14.65
C MET A 1 6.58 -5.62 13.93
N SER A 2 7.66 -4.86 13.84
CA SER A 2 7.63 -3.53 13.21
C SER A 2 7.50 -3.65 11.69
N ARG A 3 6.63 -2.85 11.07
CA ARG A 3 6.60 -2.68 9.60
C ARG A 3 7.74 -1.79 9.10
N THR A 4 8.37 -1.03 9.98
CA THR A 4 9.58 -0.24 9.70
C THR A 4 10.80 -1.08 10.12
N TYR A 5 11.62 -1.50 9.16
CA TYR A 5 12.75 -2.44 9.36
C TYR A 5 12.33 -3.82 9.91
N PRO A 6 11.57 -4.62 9.15
CA PRO A 6 11.16 -5.95 9.58
C PRO A 6 12.31 -6.97 9.51
N ASP A 7 12.26 -8.00 10.37
CA ASP A 7 13.25 -9.11 10.39
C ASP A 7 13.22 -9.98 9.10
N ARG A 8 12.18 -9.81 8.28
CA ARG A 8 12.00 -10.48 6.99
C ARG A 8 11.23 -9.59 6.02
N PRO A 9 11.34 -9.80 4.70
CA PRO A 9 10.51 -9.10 3.74
C PRO A 9 9.01 -9.41 3.94
N TRP A 10 8.19 -8.43 3.59
CA TRP A 10 6.73 -8.54 3.53
C TRP A 10 6.27 -8.31 2.10
N VAL A 11 5.34 -9.14 1.63
CA VAL A 11 4.73 -8.96 0.31
C VAL A 11 3.61 -7.93 0.44
N GLY A 12 3.66 -6.90 -0.40
CA GLY A 12 2.65 -5.87 -0.50
C GLY A 12 2.07 -5.82 -1.91
N VAL A 13 0.77 -5.59 -1.99
CA VAL A 13 0.06 -5.42 -3.25
C VAL A 13 -0.42 -3.98 -3.34
N GLY A 14 -0.11 -3.32 -4.46
CA GLY A 14 -0.56 -1.97 -4.79
C GLY A 14 -1.49 -1.98 -5.99
N VAL A 15 -2.49 -1.10 -6.00
CA VAL A 15 -3.49 -0.97 -7.06
C VAL A 15 -3.43 0.42 -7.66
N ILE A 16 -3.38 0.51 -8.98
CA ILE A 16 -3.55 1.76 -9.72
C ILE A 16 -4.99 1.79 -10.24
N VAL A 17 -5.85 2.57 -9.59
CA VAL A 17 -7.21 2.82 -10.07
C VAL A 17 -7.19 4.05 -10.98
N VAL A 18 -7.48 3.85 -12.26
CA VAL A 18 -7.48 4.92 -13.27
C VAL A 18 -8.91 5.45 -13.45
N ARG A 19 -9.06 6.76 -13.51
CA ARG A 19 -10.30 7.44 -13.92
C ARG A 19 -10.03 8.19 -15.22
N GLY A 20 -10.72 7.81 -16.29
CA GLY A 20 -10.49 8.39 -17.61
C GLY A 20 -9.09 8.07 -18.15
N THR A 21 -8.41 9.08 -18.69
CA THR A 21 -7.10 8.90 -19.35
C THR A 21 -5.92 9.46 -18.57
N THR A 22 -6.14 10.30 -17.55
CA THR A 22 -5.06 11.04 -16.87
C THR A 22 -5.11 11.01 -15.35
N GLU A 23 -6.20 10.55 -14.74
CA GLU A 23 -6.36 10.61 -13.29
C GLU A 23 -6.12 9.23 -12.64
N VAL A 24 -5.45 9.24 -11.48
CA VAL A 24 -5.23 8.05 -10.65
C VAL A 24 -5.68 8.29 -9.21
N LEU A 25 -6.22 7.25 -8.57
CA LEU A 25 -6.59 7.32 -7.16
C LEU A 25 -5.33 7.26 -6.26
N LEU A 26 -5.24 8.20 -5.33
CA LEU A 26 -4.31 8.17 -4.21
C LEU A 26 -5.07 8.12 -2.89
N ILE A 27 -4.46 7.51 -1.88
CA ILE A 27 -4.93 7.51 -0.50
C ILE A 27 -3.91 8.20 0.41
N GLN A 28 -4.37 8.89 1.43
CA GLN A 28 -3.51 9.40 2.50
C GLN A 28 -3.43 8.34 3.61
N ARG A 29 -2.22 7.87 3.93
CA ARG A 29 -2.05 6.76 4.88
C ARG A 29 -2.43 7.18 6.30
N ALA A 30 -3.30 6.40 6.93
CA ALA A 30 -3.69 6.62 8.33
C ALA A 30 -2.75 5.96 9.35
N GLN A 31 -1.88 5.02 8.93
CA GLN A 31 -1.08 4.19 9.82
C GLN A 31 0.41 4.20 9.44
N PRO A 32 1.33 4.09 10.42
CA PRO A 32 2.75 3.92 10.15
C PRO A 32 3.06 2.58 9.44
N PRO A 33 4.15 2.48 8.68
CA PRO A 33 5.08 3.55 8.29
C PRO A 33 4.42 4.57 7.34
N ASN A 34 5.04 5.74 7.17
CA ASN A 34 4.62 6.79 6.22
C ASN A 34 3.19 7.31 6.44
N GLN A 35 2.74 7.37 7.70
CA GLN A 35 1.46 8.00 8.05
C GLN A 35 1.43 9.46 7.55
N GLY A 36 0.29 9.88 7.03
CA GLY A 36 0.07 11.22 6.48
C GLY A 36 0.56 11.42 5.04
N GLN A 37 1.33 10.49 4.47
CA GLN A 37 1.78 10.59 3.08
C GLN A 37 0.73 10.05 2.10
N TRP A 38 0.69 10.65 0.91
CA TRP A 38 -0.11 10.17 -0.22
C TRP A 38 0.59 9.01 -0.92
N THR A 39 -0.17 7.97 -1.27
CA THR A 39 0.34 6.77 -1.94
C THR A 39 -0.76 6.07 -2.73
N LEU A 40 -0.40 5.01 -3.47
CA LEU A 40 -1.36 4.15 -4.15
C LEU A 40 -2.16 3.32 -3.12
N PRO A 41 -3.45 3.04 -3.37
CA PRO A 41 -4.20 2.05 -2.61
C PRO A 41 -3.46 0.70 -2.58
N GLY A 42 -3.50 0.01 -1.43
CA GLY A 42 -2.81 -1.28 -1.29
C GLY A 42 -2.77 -1.82 0.13
N GLY A 43 -2.23 -3.02 0.26
CA GLY A 43 -2.21 -3.79 1.50
C GLY A 43 -1.07 -4.81 1.55
N GLY A 44 -0.94 -5.49 2.69
CA GLY A 44 -0.13 -6.71 2.76
C GLY A 44 -0.94 -7.87 2.19
N GLN A 45 -0.26 -8.80 1.51
CA GLN A 45 -0.89 -10.03 1.04
C GLN A 45 -1.13 -10.99 2.21
N ASP A 46 -2.30 -11.63 2.24
CA ASP A 46 -2.60 -12.73 3.14
C ASP A 46 -2.28 -14.09 2.50
N LEU A 47 -1.99 -15.10 3.33
CA LEU A 47 -1.61 -16.42 2.83
C LEU A 47 -2.76 -17.07 2.07
N GLY A 48 -2.49 -17.48 0.83
CA GLY A 48 -3.47 -18.12 -0.06
C GLY A 48 -4.17 -17.16 -1.02
N GLU A 49 -3.96 -15.84 -0.91
CA GLU A 49 -4.40 -14.88 -1.92
C GLU A 49 -3.58 -15.03 -3.22
N THR A 50 -4.26 -14.92 -4.38
CA THR A 50 -3.66 -14.93 -5.73
C THR A 50 -3.66 -13.55 -6.35
#